data_AF-A0A4V1QNM0-F1
#
_entry.id   AF-A0A4V1QNM0-F1
#
_cell.length_a   1.000
_cell.length_b   1.000
_cell.length_c   1.000
_cell.angle_alpha   90.00
_cell.angle_beta   90.00
_cell.angle_gamma   90.00
#
_symmetry.space_group_name_H-M   'P 1'
#
loop_
_entity.id
_entity.type
_entity.pdbx_description
1 polymer ?
#
loop_
_entity_poly.entity_id
_entity_poly.type
_entity_poly.pdbx_seq_one_letter_code
_entity_poly.pdbx_strand_id
1 'polypeptide(L)'
;MKATRRGVLAGLGVLATPALALGSRDDLRAALDAAEKDSDPASALGRLARFDASALPPGQRLDLLTARAGLALDARLASATGTQRFALLLQQRSGTGVTPERTRMRLTREVGRLTARADRLFRGLGRTQGSVGERYRALFADPQWHYPDSDAGRDQAVADMNRVLAAARARVPALLGPVPPFCLDVSARRLSAAEVAAGRGGYRELPTPEKPGAYVVDLKDIARRPSWSLKGAVHHELLPGHMTQMPMEVLAAPHPLRLRFAPSYAEAWGMVAEQLAAADGAYKRDPLGELGHIHWLLFRVTRGLADLGIHLDGWSIDQARAQLIAWQGEPGYFAPFEIDLPRLAKEPATRAAEAMAWLDLADTAARIRPAVRVRFHQAMLRHGRMRTEAYGDWKRLI
;
A
#
# COMPACT_ATOMS: atom_id res chain seq x y z
N MET A 1 -68.14 -52.72 14.65
CA MET A 1 -67.72 -54.04 14.13
C MET A 1 -66.52 -53.86 13.21
N LYS A 2 -65.45 -54.64 13.45
CA LYS A 2 -64.40 -55.20 12.54
C LYS A 2 -64.48 -54.80 11.04
N ALA A 3 -63.42 -54.60 10.23
CA ALA A 3 -61.97 -54.79 10.33
C ALA A 3 -61.23 -54.14 9.12
N THR A 4 -59.93 -53.87 9.32
CA THR A 4 -58.73 -53.68 8.46
C THR A 4 -58.71 -54.03 6.95
N ARG A 5 -57.96 -53.26 6.12
CA ARG A 5 -56.60 -53.59 5.55
C ARG A 5 -56.15 -52.70 4.34
N ARG A 6 -54.90 -52.19 4.44
CA ARG A 6 -53.78 -52.07 3.46
C ARG A 6 -53.82 -51.20 2.18
N GLY A 7 -52.70 -50.46 2.00
CA GLY A 7 -52.08 -50.02 0.73
C GLY A 7 -52.37 -48.54 0.41
N VAL A 8 -51.43 -47.63 0.10
CA VAL A 8 -50.15 -47.74 -0.60
C VAL A 8 -49.23 -46.59 -0.15
N LEU A 9 -47.95 -46.92 0.11
CA LEU A 9 -46.81 -46.01 0.21
C LEU A 9 -46.49 -45.45 -1.18
N ALA A 10 -46.43 -44.12 -1.32
CA ALA A 10 -45.74 -43.47 -2.43
C ALA A 10 -44.71 -42.51 -1.84
N GLY A 11 -43.44 -42.86 -2.01
CA GLY A 11 -42.30 -42.14 -1.51
C GLY A 11 -42.08 -40.82 -2.24
N LEU A 12 -41.98 -39.74 -1.48
CA LEU A 12 -41.24 -38.55 -1.90
C LEU A 12 -39.80 -38.75 -1.42
N GLY A 13 -38.94 -39.15 -2.36
CA GLY A 13 -37.50 -39.12 -2.16
C GLY A 13 -37.08 -37.68 -1.92
N VAL A 14 -36.80 -37.35 -0.65
CA VAL A 14 -36.01 -36.17 -0.31
C VAL A 14 -34.63 -36.44 -0.87
N LEU A 15 -34.29 -35.79 -2.00
CA LEU A 15 -32.92 -35.64 -2.43
C LEU A 15 -32.19 -34.88 -1.31
N ALA A 16 -31.51 -35.63 -0.45
CA ALA A 16 -30.54 -35.09 0.48
C ALA A 16 -29.46 -34.41 -0.36
N THR A 17 -29.52 -33.08 -0.43
CA THR A 17 -28.36 -32.28 -0.79
C THR A 17 -27.25 -32.67 0.19
N PRO A 18 -26.03 -32.99 -0.28
CA PRO A 18 -24.96 -33.26 0.66
C PRO A 18 -24.74 -31.96 1.40
N ALA A 19 -25.00 -31.97 2.71
CA ALA A 19 -24.56 -30.91 3.59
C ALA A 19 -23.05 -30.78 3.36
N LEU A 20 -22.64 -29.69 2.71
CA LEU A 20 -21.23 -29.31 2.64
C LEU A 20 -20.77 -29.22 4.08
N ALA A 21 -20.01 -30.23 4.54
CA ALA A 21 -19.41 -30.22 5.84
C ALA A 21 -18.58 -28.95 5.93
N LEU A 22 -19.05 -27.99 6.73
CA LEU A 22 -18.33 -26.76 7.01
C LEU A 22 -17.02 -27.19 7.68
N GLY A 23 -15.92 -27.12 6.93
CA GLY A 23 -14.60 -27.47 7.43
C GLY A 23 -14.27 -26.61 8.65
N SER A 24 -13.68 -27.23 9.67
CA SER A 24 -13.18 -26.55 10.86
C SER A 24 -12.07 -25.54 10.51
N ARG A 25 -11.67 -24.70 11.47
CA ARG A 25 -10.57 -23.74 11.28
C ARG A 25 -9.27 -24.41 10.85
N ASP A 26 -8.97 -25.58 11.42
CA ASP A 26 -7.76 -26.34 11.12
C ASP A 26 -7.83 -26.95 9.71
N ASP A 27 -9.04 -27.33 9.26
CA ASP A 27 -9.26 -27.83 7.90
C ASP A 27 -8.99 -26.76 6.83
N LEU A 28 -9.32 -25.49 7.11
CA LEU A 28 -9.05 -24.39 6.18
C LEU A 28 -7.55 -24.11 6.07
N ARG A 29 -6.82 -24.07 7.20
CA ARG A 29 -5.38 -23.80 7.16
C ARG A 29 -4.64 -24.87 6.35
N ALA A 30 -4.93 -26.15 6.61
CA ALA A 30 -4.35 -27.24 5.85
C ALA A 30 -4.68 -27.18 4.35
N ALA A 31 -5.91 -26.77 4.00
CA ALA A 31 -6.29 -26.60 2.60
C ALA A 31 -5.55 -25.42 1.91
N LEU A 32 -5.31 -24.33 2.62
CA LEU A 32 -4.51 -23.20 2.13
C LEU A 32 -3.04 -23.58 1.96
N ASP A 33 -2.44 -24.28 2.93
CA ASP A 33 -1.06 -24.76 2.83
C ASP A 33 -0.90 -25.75 1.66
N ALA A 34 -1.90 -26.60 1.41
CA ALA A 34 -1.92 -27.50 0.26
C ALA A 34 -2.09 -26.73 -1.07
N ALA A 35 -2.96 -25.73 -1.11
CA ALA A 35 -3.17 -24.88 -2.28
C ALA A 35 -1.94 -24.03 -2.62
N GLU A 36 -1.16 -23.61 -1.62
CA GLU A 36 0.10 -22.87 -1.85
C GLU A 36 1.17 -23.71 -2.56
N LYS A 37 1.23 -25.00 -2.24
CA LYS A 37 2.19 -25.95 -2.82
C LYS A 37 1.76 -26.50 -4.18
N ASP A 38 0.50 -26.29 -4.55
CA ASP A 38 -0.08 -26.81 -5.79
C ASP A 38 0.33 -25.91 -6.97
N SER A 39 1.03 -26.50 -7.95
CA SER A 39 1.48 -25.77 -9.14
C SER A 39 0.35 -25.49 -10.13
N ASP A 40 -0.80 -26.17 -10.02
CA ASP A 40 -1.98 -25.90 -10.83
C ASP A 40 -2.98 -25.01 -10.07
N PRO A 41 -3.17 -23.75 -10.49
CA PRO A 41 -4.12 -22.85 -9.84
C PRO A 41 -5.57 -23.34 -9.88
N ALA A 42 -5.97 -24.12 -10.90
CA ALA A 42 -7.33 -24.65 -11.00
C ALA A 42 -7.59 -25.74 -9.95
N SER A 43 -6.65 -26.70 -9.82
CA SER A 43 -6.64 -27.67 -8.73
C SER A 43 -6.66 -26.98 -7.35
N ALA A 44 -5.77 -26.00 -7.14
CA ALA A 44 -5.71 -25.23 -5.89
C ALA A 44 -7.04 -24.56 -5.53
N LEU A 45 -7.73 -23.96 -6.52
CA LEU A 45 -9.08 -23.39 -6.34
C LEU A 45 -10.12 -24.43 -5.93
N GLY A 46 -10.08 -25.61 -6.55
CA GLY A 46 -10.99 -26.71 -6.23
C GLY A 46 -10.92 -27.12 -4.75
N ARG A 47 -9.71 -27.15 -4.17
CA ARG A 47 -9.49 -27.43 -2.74
C ARG A 47 -10.16 -26.39 -1.83
N LEU A 48 -10.13 -25.13 -2.27
CA LEU A 48 -10.67 -24.02 -1.50
C LEU A 48 -12.17 -23.85 -1.70
N ALA A 49 -12.79 -24.36 -2.78
CA ALA A 49 -14.18 -24.10 -3.15
C ALA A 49 -15.21 -24.53 -2.09
N ARG A 50 -14.90 -25.55 -1.29
CA ARG A 50 -15.80 -26.11 -0.26
C ARG A 50 -16.04 -25.21 0.96
N PHE A 51 -15.20 -24.21 1.20
CA PHE A 51 -15.27 -23.38 2.41
C PHE A 51 -16.25 -22.20 2.23
N ASP A 52 -17.18 -22.00 3.17
CA ASP A 52 -18.04 -20.82 3.17
C ASP A 52 -17.35 -19.65 3.87
N ALA A 53 -17.02 -18.62 3.09
CA ALA A 53 -16.40 -17.39 3.60
C ALA A 53 -17.29 -16.61 4.59
N SER A 54 -18.62 -16.78 4.51
CA SER A 54 -19.58 -16.04 5.34
C SER A 54 -19.57 -16.48 6.81
N ALA A 55 -19.21 -17.74 7.06
CA ALA A 55 -19.12 -18.35 8.38
C ALA A 55 -17.74 -18.17 9.06
N LEU A 56 -16.75 -17.61 8.34
CA LEU A 56 -15.38 -17.49 8.83
C LEU A 56 -15.15 -16.20 9.63
N PRO A 57 -14.27 -16.22 10.65
CA PRO A 57 -13.80 -15.01 11.30
C PRO A 57 -13.02 -14.13 10.29
N PRO A 58 -12.91 -12.81 10.54
CA PRO A 58 -12.38 -11.86 9.55
C PRO A 58 -11.03 -12.25 8.91
N GLY A 59 -10.02 -12.64 9.72
CA GLY A 59 -8.71 -13.03 9.20
C GLY A 59 -8.76 -14.22 8.23
N GLN A 60 -9.45 -15.29 8.62
CA GLN A 60 -9.61 -16.49 7.80
C GLN A 60 -10.46 -16.24 6.55
N ARG A 61 -11.50 -15.40 6.68
CA ARG A 61 -12.28 -14.94 5.53
C ARG A 61 -11.37 -14.21 4.53
N LEU A 62 -10.52 -13.30 5.01
CA LEU A 62 -9.57 -12.58 4.15
C LEU A 62 -8.57 -13.53 3.49
N ASP A 63 -8.03 -14.52 4.22
CA ASP A 63 -7.13 -15.53 3.65
C ASP A 63 -7.81 -16.31 2.51
N LEU A 64 -9.00 -16.85 2.76
CA LEU A 64 -9.76 -17.63 1.78
C LEU A 64 -10.13 -16.81 0.55
N LEU A 65 -10.69 -15.62 0.74
CA LEU A 65 -11.12 -14.76 -0.37
C LEU A 65 -9.93 -14.26 -1.19
N THR A 66 -8.83 -13.89 -0.54
CA THR A 66 -7.60 -13.43 -1.22
C THR A 66 -6.96 -14.56 -2.01
N ALA A 67 -6.86 -15.77 -1.43
CA ALA A 67 -6.33 -16.94 -2.12
C ALA A 67 -7.17 -17.30 -3.34
N ARG A 68 -8.51 -17.38 -3.20
CA ARG A 68 -9.42 -17.66 -4.32
C ARG A 68 -9.30 -16.62 -5.45
N ALA A 69 -9.29 -15.33 -5.11
CA ALA A 69 -9.16 -14.27 -6.10
C ALA A 69 -7.81 -14.34 -6.84
N GLY A 70 -6.72 -14.55 -6.10
CA GLY A 70 -5.37 -14.62 -6.65
C GLY A 70 -5.13 -15.83 -7.54
N LEU A 71 -5.55 -17.03 -7.10
CA LEU A 71 -5.41 -18.27 -7.87
C LEU A 71 -6.27 -18.24 -9.15
N ALA A 72 -7.46 -17.64 -9.10
CA ALA A 72 -8.28 -17.44 -10.30
C ALA A 72 -7.60 -16.51 -11.32
N LEU A 73 -6.84 -15.53 -10.86
CA LEU A 73 -6.05 -14.66 -11.72
C LEU A 73 -4.80 -15.37 -12.25
N ASP A 74 -4.11 -16.19 -11.45
CA ASP A 74 -2.98 -17.02 -11.91
C ASP A 74 -3.39 -17.96 -13.04
N ALA A 75 -4.53 -18.66 -12.91
CA ALA A 75 -5.06 -19.54 -13.95
C ALA A 75 -5.22 -18.82 -15.29
N ARG A 76 -5.67 -17.56 -15.25
CA ARG A 76 -5.88 -16.73 -16.45
C ARG A 76 -4.58 -16.12 -16.97
N LEU A 77 -3.61 -15.88 -16.10
CA LEU A 77 -2.31 -15.30 -16.47
C LEU A 77 -1.43 -16.27 -17.27
N ALA A 78 -1.66 -17.59 -17.14
CA ALA A 78 -0.89 -18.61 -17.84
C ALA A 78 -0.94 -18.46 -19.37
N SER A 79 -2.07 -18.00 -19.93
CA SER A 79 -2.26 -17.80 -21.37
C SER A 79 -2.36 -16.33 -21.80
N ALA A 80 -2.30 -15.38 -20.86
CA ALA A 80 -2.53 -13.97 -21.16
C ALA A 80 -1.26 -13.26 -21.66
N THR A 81 -1.43 -12.41 -22.66
CA THR A 81 -0.36 -11.60 -23.27
C THR A 81 -0.75 -10.11 -23.35
N GLY A 82 0.24 -9.25 -23.58
CA GLY A 82 0.05 -7.80 -23.81
C GLY A 82 -0.84 -7.12 -22.76
N THR A 83 -1.80 -6.31 -23.24
CA THR A 83 -2.76 -5.57 -22.41
C THR A 83 -3.59 -6.47 -21.50
N GLN A 84 -3.98 -7.67 -21.96
CA GLN A 84 -4.73 -8.62 -21.13
C GLN A 84 -3.89 -9.06 -19.93
N ARG A 85 -2.61 -9.37 -20.15
CA ARG A 85 -1.67 -9.73 -19.09
C ARG A 85 -1.51 -8.58 -18.09
N PHE A 86 -1.30 -7.36 -18.57
CA PHE A 86 -1.17 -6.18 -17.71
C PHE A 86 -2.41 -5.97 -16.85
N ALA A 87 -3.61 -6.06 -17.43
CA ALA A 87 -4.88 -5.92 -16.69
C ALA A 87 -5.04 -7.00 -15.60
N LEU A 88 -4.67 -8.25 -15.88
CA LEU A 88 -4.70 -9.33 -14.89
C LEU A 88 -3.67 -9.13 -13.77
N LEU A 89 -2.45 -8.68 -14.10
CA LEU A 89 -1.42 -8.36 -13.10
C LEU A 89 -1.84 -7.20 -12.19
N LEU A 90 -2.47 -6.17 -12.77
CA LEU A 90 -3.06 -5.05 -12.06
C LEU A 90 -4.13 -5.54 -11.06
N GLN A 91 -5.04 -6.40 -11.52
CA GLN A 91 -6.06 -6.99 -10.67
C GLN A 91 -5.46 -7.90 -9.59
N GLN A 92 -4.41 -8.65 -9.90
CA GLN A 92 -3.76 -9.56 -8.97
C GLN A 92 -3.07 -8.81 -7.83
N ARG A 93 -2.47 -7.66 -8.11
CA ARG A 93 -1.75 -6.86 -7.10
C ARG A 93 -2.67 -5.99 -6.24
N SER A 94 -3.77 -5.53 -6.81
CA SER A 94 -4.70 -4.58 -6.17
C SER A 94 -6.04 -5.24 -5.80
N GLY A 95 -6.91 -5.44 -6.79
CA GLY A 95 -8.30 -5.86 -6.63
C GLY A 95 -8.96 -6.13 -7.99
N THR A 96 -10.08 -6.85 -8.05
CA THR A 96 -10.75 -7.23 -9.31
C THR A 96 -11.49 -6.08 -9.99
N GLY A 97 -11.74 -4.97 -9.29
CA GLY A 97 -12.49 -3.81 -9.80
C GLY A 97 -11.69 -2.79 -10.63
N VAL A 98 -10.41 -3.05 -10.92
CA VAL A 98 -9.53 -2.11 -11.65
C VAL A 98 -9.28 -2.56 -13.09
N THR A 99 -9.25 -1.59 -14.00
CA THR A 99 -8.86 -1.75 -15.42
C THR A 99 -7.80 -0.71 -15.79
N PRO A 100 -7.02 -0.91 -16.87
CA PRO A 100 -6.07 0.09 -17.33
C PRO A 100 -6.69 1.47 -17.61
N GLU A 101 -7.87 1.51 -18.23
CA GLU A 101 -8.57 2.74 -18.60
C GLU A 101 -9.05 3.49 -17.36
N ARG A 102 -9.66 2.78 -16.41
CA ARG A 102 -10.10 3.35 -15.14
C ARG A 102 -8.91 3.88 -14.35
N THR A 103 -7.81 3.14 -14.35
CA THR A 103 -6.55 3.55 -13.70
C THR A 103 -6.01 4.82 -14.32
N ARG A 104 -5.85 4.87 -15.65
CA ARG A 104 -5.36 6.07 -16.35
C ARG A 104 -6.22 7.28 -16.03
N MET A 105 -7.55 7.17 -16.16
CA MET A 105 -8.48 8.25 -15.82
C MET A 105 -8.33 8.73 -14.37
N ARG A 106 -8.29 7.79 -13.41
CA ARG A 106 -8.22 8.10 -11.97
C ARG A 106 -6.89 8.77 -11.61
N LEU A 107 -5.78 8.29 -12.16
CA LEU A 107 -4.44 8.83 -11.89
C LEU A 107 -4.24 10.19 -12.56
N THR A 108 -4.66 10.39 -13.82
CA THR A 108 -4.60 11.70 -14.49
C THR A 108 -5.38 12.77 -13.70
N ARG A 109 -6.56 12.41 -13.19
CA ARG A 109 -7.34 13.31 -12.31
C ARG A 109 -6.58 13.66 -11.03
N GLU A 110 -5.91 12.68 -10.44
CA GLU A 110 -5.13 12.89 -9.22
C GLU A 110 -3.92 13.79 -9.46
N VAL A 111 -3.21 13.62 -10.59
CA VAL A 111 -2.15 14.55 -11.00
C VAL A 111 -2.71 15.97 -11.06
N GLY A 112 -3.82 16.20 -11.77
CA GLY A 112 -4.42 17.53 -11.86
C GLY A 112 -4.77 18.14 -10.49
N ARG A 113 -5.34 17.33 -9.59
CA ARG A 113 -5.67 17.76 -8.22
C ARG A 113 -4.43 18.15 -7.41
N LEU A 114 -3.39 17.33 -7.45
CA LEU A 114 -2.14 17.55 -6.72
C LEU A 114 -1.35 18.73 -7.29
N THR A 115 -1.25 18.83 -8.62
CA THR A 115 -0.65 19.97 -9.32
C THR A 115 -1.35 21.27 -8.95
N ALA A 116 -2.69 21.32 -8.93
CA ALA A 116 -3.43 22.52 -8.53
C ALA A 116 -3.20 22.90 -7.06
N ARG A 117 -3.04 21.92 -6.16
CA ARG A 117 -2.71 22.17 -4.75
C ARG A 117 -1.28 22.72 -4.62
N ALA A 118 -0.31 22.15 -5.32
CA ALA A 118 1.07 22.64 -5.34
C ALA A 118 1.16 24.06 -5.91
N ASP A 119 0.46 24.36 -7.01
CA ASP A 119 0.44 25.70 -7.61
C ASP A 119 0.03 26.79 -6.61
N ARG A 120 -1.04 26.54 -5.83
CA ARG A 120 -1.47 27.50 -4.78
C ARG A 120 -0.39 27.75 -3.73
N LEU A 121 0.28 26.70 -3.26
CA LEU A 121 1.35 26.81 -2.27
C LEU A 121 2.57 27.54 -2.84
N PHE A 122 2.99 27.19 -4.06
CA PHE A 122 4.09 27.88 -4.74
C PHE A 122 3.80 29.37 -4.93
N ARG A 123 2.59 29.74 -5.37
CA ARG A 123 2.17 31.15 -5.47
C ARG A 123 2.21 31.86 -4.12
N GLY A 124 1.76 31.20 -3.04
CA GLY A 124 1.87 31.73 -1.68
C GLY A 124 3.31 31.96 -1.20
N LEU A 125 4.27 31.21 -1.77
CA LEU A 125 5.71 31.38 -1.54
C LEU A 125 6.37 32.35 -2.54
N GLY A 126 5.60 33.05 -3.37
CA GLY A 126 6.13 33.96 -4.40
C GLY A 126 6.77 33.28 -5.61
N ARG A 127 6.69 31.95 -5.72
CA ARG A 127 7.23 31.17 -6.86
C ARG A 127 6.15 30.99 -7.93
N THR A 128 5.97 31.96 -8.81
CA THR A 128 4.86 32.00 -9.78
C THR A 128 5.22 31.57 -11.20
N GLN A 129 6.50 31.57 -11.56
CA GLN A 129 6.96 31.32 -12.94
C GLN A 129 7.04 29.82 -13.27
N GLY A 130 6.68 29.47 -14.51
CA GLY A 130 6.73 28.10 -15.02
C GLY A 130 5.64 27.16 -14.47
N SER A 131 5.69 25.92 -14.95
CA SER A 131 4.86 24.80 -14.49
C SER A 131 5.22 24.38 -13.06
N VAL A 132 4.34 23.59 -12.43
CA VAL A 132 4.61 22.99 -11.11
C VAL A 132 5.86 22.12 -11.13
N GLY A 133 6.08 21.31 -12.18
CA GLY A 133 7.27 20.48 -12.30
C GLY A 133 8.56 21.30 -12.37
N GLU A 134 8.56 22.40 -13.12
CA GLU A 134 9.70 23.34 -13.16
C GLU A 134 9.96 24.01 -11.82
N ARG A 135 8.90 24.40 -11.10
CA ARG A 135 9.04 25.00 -9.76
C ARG A 135 9.53 24.01 -8.71
N TYR A 136 9.12 22.74 -8.78
CA TYR A 136 9.72 21.69 -7.95
C TYR A 136 11.18 21.50 -8.28
N ARG A 137 11.55 21.44 -9.57
CA ARG A 137 12.95 21.33 -9.99
C ARG A 137 13.82 22.45 -9.43
N ALA A 138 13.35 23.69 -9.54
CA ALA A 138 14.03 24.84 -8.97
C ALA A 138 14.13 24.77 -7.43
N LEU A 139 13.08 24.31 -6.75
CA LEU A 139 13.08 24.16 -5.28
C LEU A 139 14.00 23.03 -4.80
N PHE A 140 14.13 21.94 -5.56
CA PHE A 140 15.06 20.86 -5.27
C PHE A 140 16.52 21.29 -5.47
N ALA A 141 16.81 22.16 -6.44
CA ALA A 141 18.16 22.65 -6.71
C ALA A 141 18.64 23.75 -5.74
N ASP A 142 17.75 24.26 -4.90
CA ASP A 142 18.02 25.40 -4.02
C ASP A 142 18.83 24.97 -2.78
N PRO A 143 20.13 25.35 -2.67
CA PRO A 143 21.05 24.78 -1.69
C PRO A 143 20.71 25.16 -0.25
N GLN A 144 19.89 26.20 -0.04
CA GLN A 144 19.46 26.58 1.32
C GLN A 144 18.64 25.48 2.01
N TRP A 145 18.09 24.54 1.24
CA TRP A 145 17.28 23.44 1.76
C TRP A 145 18.05 22.13 1.88
N HIS A 146 19.36 22.10 1.62
CA HIS A 146 20.15 20.87 1.64
C HIS A 146 20.89 20.70 2.96
N TYR A 147 20.97 19.46 3.42
CA TYR A 147 21.92 19.11 4.47
C TYR A 147 23.33 19.05 3.87
N PRO A 148 24.38 19.45 4.62
CA PRO A 148 25.75 19.26 4.18
C PRO A 148 26.05 17.78 3.95
N ASP A 149 26.84 17.46 2.93
CA ASP A 149 27.32 16.10 2.69
C ASP A 149 28.47 15.73 3.64
N SER A 150 28.13 15.56 4.92
CA SER A 150 29.04 15.23 6.01
C SER A 150 28.36 14.32 7.01
N ASP A 151 29.11 13.73 7.95
CA ASP A 151 28.51 12.98 9.06
C ASP A 151 27.58 13.87 9.89
N ALA A 152 27.98 15.10 10.19
CA ALA A 152 27.15 16.06 10.91
C ALA A 152 25.84 16.38 10.19
N GLY A 153 25.86 16.52 8.86
CA GLY A 153 24.64 16.73 8.07
C GLY A 153 23.72 15.50 8.05
N ARG A 154 24.28 14.30 8.01
CA ARG A 154 23.51 13.03 8.11
C ARG A 154 22.91 12.86 9.51
N ASP A 155 23.66 13.18 10.55
CA ASP A 155 23.18 13.15 11.93
C ASP A 155 22.08 14.18 12.16
N GLN A 156 22.21 15.38 11.57
CA GLN A 156 21.15 16.39 11.60
C GLN A 156 19.86 15.90 10.91
N ALA A 157 19.97 15.28 9.73
CA ALA A 157 18.79 14.72 9.05
C ALA A 157 18.09 13.63 9.89
N VAL A 158 18.85 12.74 10.54
CA VAL A 158 18.29 11.74 11.46
C VAL A 158 17.62 12.41 12.67
N ALA A 159 18.24 13.44 13.24
CA ALA A 159 17.65 14.19 14.34
C ALA A 159 16.32 14.85 13.92
N ASP A 160 16.26 15.41 12.72
CA ASP A 160 15.06 16.02 12.15
C ASP A 160 13.95 14.98 11.96
N MET A 161 14.28 13.80 11.43
CA MET A 161 13.33 12.68 11.32
C MET A 161 12.78 12.28 12.68
N ASN A 162 13.63 12.16 13.70
CA ASN A 162 13.23 11.79 15.04
C ASN A 162 12.36 12.87 15.74
N ARG A 163 12.59 14.16 15.46
CA ARG A 163 11.69 15.23 15.94
C ARG A 163 10.29 15.13 15.32
N VAL A 164 10.21 14.87 14.02
CA VAL A 164 8.93 14.66 13.33
C VAL A 164 8.24 13.40 13.85
N LEU A 165 9.01 12.34 14.08
CA LEU A 165 8.52 11.07 14.63
C LEU A 165 7.94 11.22 16.03
N ALA A 166 8.58 11.99 16.93
CA ALA A 166 8.07 12.25 18.26
C ALA A 166 6.70 12.93 18.23
N ALA A 167 6.53 13.94 17.35
CA ALA A 167 5.24 14.60 17.14
C ALA A 167 4.20 13.65 16.53
N ALA A 168 4.59 12.79 15.59
CA ALA A 168 3.70 11.79 15.00
C ALA A 168 3.23 10.76 16.02
N ARG A 169 4.13 10.25 16.87
CA ARG A 169 3.87 9.24 17.90
C ARG A 169 2.74 9.68 18.84
N ALA A 170 2.75 10.94 19.26
CA ALA A 170 1.73 11.51 20.14
C ALA A 170 0.32 11.53 19.49
N ARG A 171 0.23 11.52 18.16
CA ARG A 171 -1.04 11.64 17.42
C ARG A 171 -1.61 10.30 16.96
N VAL A 172 -0.81 9.23 16.98
CA VAL A 172 -1.25 7.89 16.57
C VAL A 172 -2.56 7.44 17.25
N PRO A 173 -2.74 7.59 18.57
CA PRO A 173 -3.99 7.16 19.22
C PRO A 173 -5.24 7.86 18.67
N ALA A 174 -5.14 9.14 18.31
CA ALA A 174 -6.26 9.89 17.73
C ALA A 174 -6.56 9.47 16.29
N LEU A 175 -5.53 9.09 15.52
CA LEU A 175 -5.64 8.70 14.11
C LEU A 175 -6.13 7.26 13.93
N LEU A 176 -5.64 6.35 14.79
CA LEU A 176 -5.73 4.90 14.60
C LEU A 176 -6.43 4.17 15.75
N GLY A 177 -6.70 4.85 16.87
CA GLY A 177 -7.14 4.20 18.09
C GLY A 177 -5.98 3.48 18.81
N PRO A 178 -6.29 2.63 19.80
CA PRO A 178 -5.25 1.92 20.54
C PRO A 178 -4.55 0.89 19.65
N VAL A 179 -3.22 0.89 19.73
CA VAL A 179 -2.31 -0.12 19.16
C VAL A 179 -1.42 -0.66 20.28
N PRO A 180 -0.86 -1.88 20.15
CA PRO A 180 0.12 -2.39 21.11
C PRO A 180 1.27 -1.39 21.31
N PRO A 181 1.69 -1.09 22.55
CA PRO A 181 2.70 -0.04 22.80
C PRO A 181 4.01 -0.22 22.03
N PHE A 182 4.47 -1.46 21.84
CA PHE A 182 5.68 -1.75 21.07
C PHE A 182 5.57 -1.33 19.59
N CYS A 183 4.36 -1.27 19.01
CA CYS A 183 4.15 -0.77 17.64
C CYS A 183 4.46 0.74 17.50
N LEU A 184 4.68 1.44 18.62
CA LEU A 184 5.09 2.85 18.66
C LEU A 184 6.54 3.02 19.08
N ASP A 185 7.22 1.95 19.51
CA ASP A 185 8.60 1.99 20.01
C ASP A 185 9.60 1.89 18.85
N VAL A 186 9.72 2.98 18.10
CA VAL A 186 10.54 3.03 16.89
C VAL A 186 11.35 4.33 16.78
N SER A 187 12.49 4.26 16.11
CA SER A 187 13.37 5.41 15.86
C SER A 187 13.86 5.45 14.40
N ALA A 188 14.34 6.61 13.95
CA ALA A 188 15.16 6.71 12.75
C ALA A 188 16.64 6.67 13.13
N ARG A 189 17.46 5.97 12.34
CA ARG A 189 18.93 6.02 12.42
C ARG A 189 19.55 5.93 11.04
N ARG A 190 20.82 6.31 10.89
CA ARG A 190 21.56 6.09 9.64
C ARG A 190 22.25 4.71 9.64
N LEU A 191 22.66 4.29 8.45
CA LEU A 191 23.58 3.17 8.28
C LEU A 191 24.89 3.44 9.05
N SER A 192 25.41 2.42 9.73
CA SER A 192 26.75 2.46 10.31
C SER A 192 27.83 2.43 9.22
N ALA A 193 29.07 2.81 9.56
CA ALA A 193 30.20 2.77 8.62
C ALA A 193 30.41 1.37 8.02
N ALA A 194 30.24 0.31 8.84
CA ALA A 194 30.34 -1.08 8.38
C ALA A 194 29.25 -1.45 7.36
N GLU A 195 28.02 -0.99 7.59
CA GLU A 195 26.91 -1.25 6.67
C GLU A 195 27.06 -0.49 5.34
N VAL A 196 27.59 0.74 5.40
CA VAL A 196 27.93 1.51 4.20
C VAL A 196 29.04 0.81 3.41
N ALA A 197 30.11 0.36 4.09
CA ALA A 197 31.21 -0.37 3.47
C ALA A 197 30.75 -1.71 2.84
N ALA A 198 29.77 -2.36 3.46
CA ALA A 198 29.14 -3.57 2.93
C ALA A 198 28.11 -3.30 1.80
N GLY A 199 27.96 -2.04 1.36
CA GLY A 199 27.05 -1.66 0.28
C GLY A 199 25.57 -1.74 0.63
N ARG A 200 25.19 -1.87 1.92
CA ARG A 200 23.79 -2.02 2.32
C ARG A 200 22.98 -0.76 1.98
N GLY A 201 21.76 -0.96 1.49
CA GLY A 201 20.76 0.11 1.38
C GLY A 201 19.99 0.31 2.68
N GLY A 202 19.04 1.26 2.68
CA GLY A 202 18.17 1.49 3.82
C GLY A 202 17.20 0.32 4.04
N TYR A 203 16.81 0.09 5.30
CA TYR A 203 15.96 -1.03 5.68
C TYR A 203 15.18 -0.76 6.97
N ARG A 204 14.26 -1.67 7.33
CA ARG A 204 13.43 -1.57 8.54
C ARG A 204 13.74 -2.73 9.49
N GLU A 205 13.84 -2.40 10.77
CA GLU A 205 13.90 -3.33 11.89
C GLU A 205 12.55 -3.23 12.61
N LEU A 206 11.66 -4.22 12.44
CA LEU A 206 10.33 -4.14 13.04
C LEU A 206 10.41 -4.23 14.57
N PRO A 207 9.63 -3.42 15.31
CA PRO A 207 9.56 -3.55 16.75
C PRO A 207 8.88 -4.86 17.16
N THR A 208 9.35 -5.43 18.28
CA THR A 208 8.72 -6.56 18.99
C THR A 208 8.45 -6.15 20.43
N PRO A 209 7.70 -6.93 21.23
CA PRO A 209 7.56 -6.65 22.66
C PRO A 209 8.89 -6.53 23.43
N GLU A 210 9.96 -7.16 22.93
CA GLU A 210 11.28 -7.21 23.56
C GLU A 210 12.30 -6.24 22.96
N LYS A 211 12.09 -5.73 21.74
CA LYS A 211 13.08 -4.92 21.02
C LYS A 211 12.44 -3.73 20.31
N PRO A 212 13.00 -2.50 20.46
CA PRO A 212 12.56 -1.36 19.69
C PRO A 212 12.86 -1.55 18.21
N GLY A 213 12.02 -0.96 17.37
CA GLY A 213 12.24 -0.95 15.93
C GLY A 213 13.07 0.25 15.47
N ALA A 214 13.58 0.16 14.24
CA ALA A 214 14.28 1.27 13.60
C ALA A 214 14.01 1.34 12.10
N TYR A 215 13.87 2.56 11.58
CA TYR A 215 14.07 2.81 10.15
C TYR A 215 15.52 3.25 9.94
N VAL A 216 16.29 2.39 9.28
CA VAL A 216 17.69 2.61 8.95
C VAL A 216 17.77 3.28 7.60
N VAL A 217 18.02 4.58 7.61
CA VAL A 217 17.89 5.44 6.44
C VAL A 217 19.17 5.42 5.64
N ASP A 218 19.05 5.18 4.33
CA ASP A 218 20.16 5.40 3.41
C ASP A 218 20.33 6.89 3.18
N LEU A 219 21.40 7.46 3.73
CA LEU A 219 21.79 8.86 3.58
C LEU A 219 23.11 9.01 2.79
N LYS A 220 23.48 8.05 1.94
CA LYS A 220 24.74 8.11 1.17
C LYS A 220 24.78 9.35 0.28
N ASP A 221 23.68 9.63 -0.41
CA ASP A 221 23.53 10.77 -1.31
C ASP A 221 22.59 11.81 -0.70
N ILE A 222 23.01 12.39 0.43
CA ILE A 222 22.20 13.38 1.16
C ILE A 222 22.20 14.77 0.48
N ALA A 223 23.19 15.06 -0.36
CA ALA A 223 23.30 16.35 -1.04
C ALA A 223 22.14 16.61 -2.00
N ARG A 224 21.61 15.58 -2.69
CA ARG A 224 20.47 15.76 -3.62
C ARG A 224 19.10 15.89 -2.94
N ARG A 225 19.07 15.89 -1.60
CA ARG A 225 17.88 15.56 -0.80
C ARG A 225 17.49 16.73 0.09
N PRO A 226 16.47 17.52 -0.31
CA PRO A 226 16.09 18.68 0.46
C PRO A 226 15.34 18.33 1.74
N SER A 227 15.62 19.08 2.80
CA SER A 227 15.05 18.92 4.15
C SER A 227 13.54 19.03 4.19
N TRP A 228 12.93 19.87 3.32
CA TRP A 228 11.48 20.07 3.27
C TRP A 228 10.68 18.83 2.85
N SER A 229 11.29 17.86 2.15
CA SER A 229 10.61 16.64 1.70
C SER A 229 10.62 15.51 2.76
N LEU A 230 11.45 15.65 3.79
CA LEU A 230 11.77 14.60 4.76
C LEU A 230 10.57 14.15 5.61
N LYS A 231 9.68 15.09 5.96
CA LYS A 231 8.50 14.80 6.80
C LYS A 231 7.58 13.75 6.20
N GLY A 232 7.38 13.77 4.87
CA GLY A 232 6.56 12.78 4.17
C GLY A 232 7.10 11.37 4.35
N ALA A 233 8.42 11.20 4.23
CA ALA A 233 9.08 9.93 4.47
C ALA A 233 8.87 9.43 5.90
N VAL A 234 8.95 10.30 6.91
CA VAL A 234 8.72 9.89 8.31
C VAL A 234 7.31 9.31 8.50
N HIS A 235 6.29 9.94 7.94
CA HIS A 235 4.92 9.45 8.07
C HIS A 235 4.65 8.15 7.29
N HIS A 236 5.34 7.97 6.17
CA HIS A 236 5.25 6.76 5.35
C HIS A 236 6.00 5.58 5.97
N GLU A 237 7.26 5.81 6.33
CA GLU A 237 8.20 4.80 6.77
C GLU A 237 8.01 4.42 8.22
N LEU A 238 7.75 5.40 9.10
CA LEU A 238 7.65 5.19 10.54
C LEU A 238 6.19 5.24 11.00
N LEU A 239 5.76 6.35 11.61
CA LEU A 239 4.44 6.49 12.24
C LEU A 239 3.61 7.59 11.55
N PRO A 240 2.32 7.32 11.23
CA PRO A 240 1.55 6.09 11.48
C PRO A 240 1.69 5.02 10.36
N GLY A 241 2.72 5.11 9.52
CA GLY A 241 2.91 4.27 8.33
C GLY A 241 3.37 2.84 8.62
N HIS A 242 4.42 2.41 7.91
CA HIS A 242 4.85 1.00 7.90
C HIS A 242 5.22 0.46 9.28
N MET A 243 5.83 1.27 10.15
CA MET A 243 6.25 0.79 11.47
C MET A 243 5.11 0.65 12.46
N THR A 244 3.92 1.20 12.16
CA THR A 244 2.68 0.80 12.85
C THR A 244 2.02 -0.40 12.15
N GLN A 245 2.04 -0.45 10.82
CA GLN A 245 1.32 -1.46 10.05
C GLN A 245 1.95 -2.85 10.06
N MET A 246 3.25 -2.95 9.82
CA MET A 246 3.92 -4.24 9.66
C MET A 246 3.92 -5.07 10.96
N PRO A 247 4.15 -4.49 12.16
CA PRO A 247 4.04 -5.27 13.41
C PRO A 247 2.62 -5.75 13.69
N MET A 248 1.61 -4.92 13.39
CA MET A 248 0.20 -5.31 13.49
C MET A 248 -0.14 -6.46 12.53
N GLU A 249 0.45 -6.44 11.33
CA GLU A 249 0.32 -7.54 10.37
C GLU A 249 0.98 -8.83 10.83
N VAL A 250 2.15 -8.76 11.48
CA VAL A 250 2.79 -9.93 12.10
C VAL A 250 1.86 -10.54 13.15
N LEU A 251 1.23 -9.73 13.99
CA LEU A 251 0.23 -10.20 14.96
C LEU A 251 -1.01 -10.81 14.31
N ALA A 252 -1.44 -10.28 13.16
CA ALA A 252 -2.57 -10.81 12.41
C ALA A 252 -2.28 -12.16 11.74
N ALA A 253 -0.99 -12.49 11.54
CA ALA A 253 -0.50 -13.74 10.97
C ALA A 253 -1.23 -14.19 9.68
N PRO A 254 -1.34 -13.33 8.65
CA PRO A 254 -1.99 -13.69 7.39
C PRO A 254 -1.31 -14.88 6.73
N HIS A 255 -2.09 -15.70 6.01
CA HIS A 255 -1.56 -16.82 5.24
C HIS A 255 -0.57 -16.34 4.15
N PRO A 256 0.49 -17.09 3.80
CA PRO A 256 1.41 -16.72 2.71
C PRO A 256 0.73 -16.38 1.37
N LEU A 257 -0.31 -17.12 0.97
CA LEU A 257 -1.12 -16.78 -0.22
C LEU A 257 -1.75 -15.38 -0.12
N ARG A 258 -2.13 -14.93 1.08
CA ARG A 258 -2.63 -13.58 1.29
C ARG A 258 -1.51 -12.55 1.17
N LEU A 259 -0.30 -12.87 1.64
CA LEU A 259 0.88 -12.04 1.42
C LEU A 259 1.20 -11.86 -0.07
N ARG A 260 1.07 -12.94 -0.84
CA ARG A 260 1.31 -12.99 -2.30
C ARG A 260 0.29 -12.19 -3.11
N PHE A 261 -1.00 -12.27 -2.77
CA PHE A 261 -2.09 -11.71 -3.59
C PHE A 261 -2.73 -10.42 -3.04
N ALA A 262 -2.17 -9.84 -1.98
CA ALA A 262 -2.47 -8.48 -1.53
C ALA A 262 -1.20 -7.59 -1.41
N PRO A 263 -0.27 -7.59 -2.39
CA PRO A 263 1.03 -6.95 -2.24
C PRO A 263 0.94 -5.42 -2.16
N SER A 264 -0.03 -4.80 -2.82
CA SER A 264 -0.15 -3.33 -2.88
C SER A 264 -0.64 -2.69 -1.58
N TYR A 265 -1.13 -3.48 -0.62
CA TYR A 265 -1.69 -2.97 0.63
C TYR A 265 -0.68 -2.20 1.47
N ALA A 266 0.55 -2.70 1.61
CA ALA A 266 1.54 -2.09 2.49
C ALA A 266 1.86 -0.66 2.04
N GLU A 267 2.12 -0.47 0.73
CA GLU A 267 2.33 0.85 0.12
C GLU A 267 1.06 1.72 0.19
N ALA A 268 -0.11 1.12 -0.05
CA ALA A 268 -1.38 1.83 0.10
C ALA A 268 -1.58 2.40 1.50
N TRP A 269 -1.25 1.62 2.53
CA TRP A 269 -1.27 2.07 3.92
C TRP A 269 -0.29 3.23 4.15
N GLY A 270 0.96 3.11 3.71
CA GLY A 270 1.95 4.18 3.85
C GLY A 270 1.48 5.51 3.25
N MET A 271 0.86 5.46 2.07
CA MET A 271 0.28 6.64 1.42
C MET A 271 -0.94 7.21 2.15
N VAL A 272 -1.79 6.36 2.72
CA VAL A 272 -2.89 6.81 3.59
C VAL A 272 -2.35 7.43 4.88
N ALA A 273 -1.32 6.84 5.49
CA ALA A 273 -0.69 7.35 6.71
C ALA A 273 -0.14 8.77 6.52
N GLU A 274 0.48 9.06 5.37
CA GLU A 274 0.89 10.43 5.01
C GLU A 274 -0.29 11.40 4.95
N GLN A 275 -1.42 10.99 4.35
CA GLN A 275 -2.62 11.82 4.30
C GLN A 275 -3.26 12.03 5.67
N LEU A 276 -3.25 11.01 6.53
CA LEU A 276 -3.75 11.12 7.90
C LEU A 276 -2.93 12.14 8.68
N ALA A 277 -1.60 12.08 8.59
CA ALA A 277 -0.73 13.07 9.20
C ALA A 277 -1.00 14.48 8.65
N ALA A 278 -1.19 14.62 7.32
CA ALA A 278 -1.51 15.90 6.71
C ALA A 278 -2.85 16.47 7.21
N ALA A 279 -3.90 15.64 7.25
CA ALA A 279 -5.24 16.02 7.70
C ALA A 279 -5.27 16.41 9.19
N ASP A 280 -4.38 15.84 9.99
CA ASP A 280 -4.18 16.13 11.41
C ASP A 280 -3.23 17.31 11.66
N GLY A 281 -2.83 18.02 10.60
CA GLY A 281 -2.08 19.27 10.70
C GLY A 281 -0.57 19.11 10.83
N ALA A 282 0.02 17.98 10.42
CA ALA A 282 1.47 17.78 10.40
C ALA A 282 2.24 18.87 9.61
N TYR A 283 1.57 19.51 8.64
CA TYR A 283 2.12 20.58 7.81
C TYR A 283 1.50 21.95 8.10
N LYS A 284 0.75 22.10 9.21
CA LYS A 284 0.14 23.38 9.57
C LYS A 284 1.24 24.43 9.77
N ARG A 285 1.15 25.54 9.03
CA ARG A 285 2.16 26.62 8.98
C ARG A 285 3.52 26.18 8.41
N ASP A 286 3.56 25.11 7.63
CA ASP A 286 4.75 24.62 6.94
C ASP A 286 4.44 24.36 5.45
N PRO A 287 4.33 25.43 4.63
CA PRO A 287 4.01 25.28 3.20
C PRO A 287 5.07 24.48 2.42
N LEU A 288 6.33 24.52 2.84
CA LEU A 288 7.41 23.75 2.21
C LEU A 288 7.29 22.26 2.52
N GLY A 289 7.02 21.90 3.77
CA GLY A 289 6.70 20.52 4.13
C GLY A 289 5.46 19.99 3.42
N GLU A 290 4.43 20.84 3.24
CA GLU A 290 3.23 20.46 2.48
C GLU A 290 3.55 20.24 0.99
N LEU A 291 4.40 21.08 0.39
CA LEU A 291 4.94 20.84 -0.95
C LEU A 291 5.73 19.53 -1.03
N GLY A 292 6.49 19.18 0.00
CA GLY A 292 7.13 17.87 0.20
C GLY A 292 6.14 16.72 0.12
N HIS A 293 5.08 16.78 0.92
CA HIS A 293 4.02 15.78 0.90
C HIS A 293 3.35 15.66 -0.47
N ILE A 294 3.02 16.79 -1.12
CA ILE A 294 2.39 16.76 -2.45
C ILE A 294 3.34 16.17 -3.50
N HIS A 295 4.64 16.47 -3.46
CA HIS A 295 5.63 15.89 -4.35
C HIS A 295 5.70 14.37 -4.20
N TRP A 296 5.71 13.89 -2.95
CA TRP A 296 5.63 12.48 -2.63
C TRP A 296 4.37 11.81 -3.19
N LEU A 297 3.21 12.44 -3.07
CA LEU A 297 1.97 11.94 -3.68
C LEU A 297 2.03 11.95 -5.22
N LEU A 298 2.53 13.03 -5.82
CA LEU A 298 2.76 13.12 -7.27
C LEU A 298 3.64 11.96 -7.73
N PHE A 299 4.77 11.73 -7.06
CA PHE A 299 5.69 10.62 -7.33
C PHE A 299 5.00 9.26 -7.42
N ARG A 300 4.03 8.94 -6.55
CA ARG A 300 3.29 7.66 -6.63
C ARG A 300 2.30 7.62 -7.80
N VAL A 301 1.56 8.70 -8.03
CA VAL A 301 0.56 8.77 -9.11
C VAL A 301 1.22 8.75 -10.49
N THR A 302 2.28 9.53 -10.67
CA THR A 302 2.99 9.69 -11.94
C THR A 302 3.72 8.41 -12.32
N ARG A 303 4.26 7.66 -11.33
CA ARG A 303 4.79 6.30 -11.56
C ARG A 303 3.73 5.32 -12.01
N GLY A 304 2.51 5.40 -11.46
CA GLY A 304 1.40 4.60 -11.94
C GLY A 304 1.02 4.92 -13.39
N LEU A 305 1.10 6.19 -13.80
CA LEU A 305 0.92 6.59 -15.21
C LEU A 305 2.09 6.16 -16.11
N ALA A 306 3.33 6.25 -15.62
CA ALA A 306 4.50 5.77 -16.35
C ALA A 306 4.49 4.24 -16.54
N ASP A 307 3.94 3.49 -15.57
CA ASP A 307 3.74 2.03 -15.63
C ASP A 307 2.77 1.69 -16.77
N LEU A 308 1.65 2.41 -16.89
CA LEU A 308 0.75 2.31 -18.05
C LEU A 308 1.48 2.70 -19.35
N GLY A 309 2.22 3.81 -19.35
CA GLY A 309 2.90 4.34 -20.53
C GLY A 309 3.94 3.38 -21.11
N ILE A 310 4.77 2.78 -20.25
CA ILE A 310 5.81 1.83 -20.66
C ILE A 310 5.19 0.52 -21.15
N HIS A 311 4.22 -0.03 -20.41
CA HIS A 311 3.74 -1.39 -20.67
C HIS A 311 2.57 -1.48 -21.66
N LEU A 312 1.84 -0.38 -21.90
CA LEU A 312 0.69 -0.35 -22.81
C LEU A 312 0.86 0.62 -23.98
N ASP A 313 1.51 1.76 -23.74
CA ASP A 313 1.63 2.83 -24.73
C ASP A 313 3.00 2.84 -25.44
N GLY A 314 3.88 1.89 -25.09
CA GLY A 314 5.18 1.69 -25.73
C GLY A 314 6.23 2.77 -25.41
N TRP A 315 6.10 3.47 -24.28
CA TRP A 315 7.07 4.49 -23.89
C TRP A 315 8.46 3.90 -23.69
N SER A 316 9.47 4.55 -24.27
CA SER A 316 10.86 4.32 -23.88
C SER A 316 11.11 4.81 -22.45
N ILE A 317 12.20 4.34 -21.84
CA ILE A 317 12.65 4.83 -20.53
C ILE A 317 12.89 6.34 -20.55
N ASP A 318 13.40 6.88 -21.65
CA ASP A 318 13.64 8.32 -21.80
C ASP A 318 12.34 9.11 -21.93
N GLN A 319 11.34 8.58 -22.64
CA GLN A 319 10.00 9.20 -22.69
C GLN A 319 9.35 9.20 -21.31
N ALA A 320 9.41 8.08 -20.58
CA ALA A 320 8.92 8.00 -19.21
C ALA A 320 9.65 8.99 -18.29
N ARG A 321 10.98 9.08 -18.37
CA ARG A 321 11.78 10.06 -17.62
C ARG A 321 11.34 11.49 -17.91
N ALA A 322 11.27 11.87 -19.19
CA ALA A 322 10.89 13.22 -19.59
C ALA A 322 9.49 13.58 -19.05
N GLN A 323 8.54 12.63 -19.12
CA GLN A 323 7.19 12.86 -18.66
C GLN A 323 7.08 12.95 -17.12
N LEU A 324 7.84 12.14 -16.38
CA LEU A 324 7.96 12.29 -14.94
C LEU A 324 8.54 13.68 -14.60
N ILE A 325 9.63 14.10 -15.25
CA ILE A 325 10.23 15.41 -15.03
C ILE A 325 9.23 16.55 -15.28
N ALA A 326 8.39 16.43 -16.32
CA ALA A 326 7.35 17.41 -16.60
C ALA A 326 6.28 17.46 -15.50
N TRP A 327 5.85 16.31 -14.96
CA TRP A 327 4.78 16.27 -13.94
C TRP A 327 5.25 16.65 -12.53
N GLN A 328 6.44 16.23 -12.11
CA GLN A 328 6.89 16.36 -10.72
C GLN A 328 8.25 17.04 -10.55
N GLY A 329 8.98 17.37 -11.62
CA GLY A 329 10.33 17.90 -11.54
C GLY A 329 11.36 16.82 -11.25
N GLU A 330 11.76 16.68 -9.98
CA GLU A 330 12.81 15.76 -9.54
C GLU A 330 12.26 14.40 -9.08
N PRO A 331 13.08 13.33 -9.04
CA PRO A 331 12.67 12.03 -8.53
C PRO A 331 12.35 12.07 -7.03
N GLY A 332 11.66 11.04 -6.54
CA GLY A 332 11.41 10.87 -5.11
C GLY A 332 12.72 10.76 -4.31
N TYR A 333 12.70 11.23 -3.06
CA TYR A 333 13.88 11.35 -2.19
C TYR A 333 14.75 10.07 -2.13
N PHE A 334 14.12 8.89 -2.08
CA PHE A 334 14.78 7.58 -2.01
C PHE A 334 14.77 6.79 -3.33
N ALA A 335 14.26 7.35 -4.42
CA ALA A 335 14.03 6.62 -5.67
C ALA A 335 14.52 7.44 -6.88
N PRO A 336 15.85 7.57 -7.07
CA PRO A 336 16.40 8.26 -8.23
C PRO A 336 15.98 7.55 -9.53
N PHE A 337 15.83 8.31 -10.62
CA PHE A 337 15.29 7.77 -11.88
C PHE A 337 16.14 6.64 -12.47
N GLU A 338 17.46 6.70 -12.26
CA GLU A 338 18.45 5.71 -12.72
C GLU A 338 18.20 4.32 -12.11
N ILE A 339 17.63 4.28 -10.91
CA ILE A 339 17.29 3.04 -10.21
C ILE A 339 15.83 2.67 -10.47
N ASP A 340 14.94 3.66 -10.41
CA ASP A 340 13.51 3.38 -10.36
C ASP A 340 12.88 3.09 -11.74
N LEU A 341 13.30 3.77 -12.81
CA LEU A 341 12.74 3.55 -14.15
C LEU A 341 13.06 2.15 -14.72
N PRO A 342 14.30 1.63 -14.62
CA PRO A 342 14.58 0.25 -15.05
C PRO A 342 13.79 -0.79 -14.26
N ARG A 343 13.51 -0.54 -12.98
CA ARG A 343 12.67 -1.41 -12.16
C ARG A 343 11.21 -1.37 -12.61
N LEU A 344 10.69 -0.18 -12.89
CA LEU A 344 9.32 0.02 -13.37
C LEU A 344 9.05 -0.73 -14.69
N ALA A 345 10.06 -0.80 -15.59
CA ALA A 345 9.99 -1.60 -16.81
C ALA A 345 10.04 -3.14 -16.57
N LYS A 346 10.52 -3.60 -15.41
CA LYS A 346 10.57 -5.03 -15.06
C LYS A 346 9.39 -5.50 -14.21
N GLU A 347 8.61 -4.56 -13.65
CA GLU A 347 7.54 -4.83 -12.69
C GLU A 347 6.16 -4.34 -13.19
N PRO A 348 5.64 -4.89 -14.31
CA PRO A 348 4.40 -4.43 -14.92
C PRO A 348 3.23 -4.37 -13.92
N ALA A 349 2.46 -3.29 -14.03
CA ALA A 349 1.24 -3.00 -13.26
C ALA A 349 1.45 -2.77 -11.76
N THR A 350 2.68 -2.82 -11.26
CA THR A 350 2.93 -2.76 -9.81
C THR A 350 2.72 -1.37 -9.24
N ARG A 351 3.23 -0.34 -9.92
CA ARG A 351 3.08 1.06 -9.47
C ARG A 351 1.66 1.55 -9.65
N ALA A 352 1.02 1.14 -10.76
CA ALA A 352 -0.38 1.38 -11.00
C ALA A 352 -1.26 0.74 -9.91
N ALA A 353 -0.98 -0.52 -9.53
CA ALA A 353 -1.71 -1.23 -8.48
C ALA A 353 -1.55 -0.59 -7.09
N GLU A 354 -0.34 -0.19 -6.71
CA GLU A 354 -0.05 0.52 -5.45
C GLU A 354 -0.84 1.83 -5.38
N ALA A 355 -0.78 2.65 -6.43
CA ALA A 355 -1.50 3.92 -6.48
C ALA A 355 -3.02 3.71 -6.43
N MET A 356 -3.56 2.73 -7.16
CA MET A 356 -5.00 2.43 -7.13
C MET A 356 -5.45 1.88 -5.77
N ALA A 357 -4.67 1.00 -5.14
CA ALA A 357 -4.99 0.49 -3.80
C ALA A 357 -5.02 1.61 -2.76
N TRP A 358 -4.07 2.56 -2.83
CA TRP A 358 -4.08 3.75 -2.01
C TRP A 358 -5.34 4.59 -2.22
N LEU A 359 -5.67 4.91 -3.47
CA LEU A 359 -6.79 5.79 -3.80
C LEU A 359 -8.13 5.14 -3.42
N ASP A 360 -8.30 3.84 -3.65
CA ASP A 360 -9.49 3.10 -3.20
C ASP A 360 -9.64 3.12 -1.67
N LEU A 361 -8.52 2.98 -0.93
CA LEU A 361 -8.53 3.04 0.53
C LEU A 361 -8.89 4.45 1.04
N ALA A 362 -8.28 5.49 0.48
CA ALA A 362 -8.53 6.88 0.82
C ALA A 362 -9.98 7.31 0.46
N ASP A 363 -10.46 6.96 -0.73
CA ASP A 363 -11.81 7.26 -1.20
C ASP A 363 -12.87 6.51 -0.36
N THR A 364 -12.54 5.32 0.14
CA THR A 364 -13.39 4.60 1.11
C THR A 364 -13.42 5.30 2.46
N ALA A 365 -12.27 5.66 3.03
CA ALA A 365 -12.19 6.37 4.30
C ALA A 365 -12.94 7.71 4.28
N ALA A 366 -12.86 8.43 3.15
CA ALA A 366 -13.54 9.71 2.95
C ALA A 366 -15.07 9.59 3.01
N ARG A 367 -15.64 8.46 2.55
CA ARG A 367 -17.09 8.17 2.61
C ARG A 367 -17.56 7.71 3.99
N ILE A 368 -16.65 7.34 4.88
CA ILE A 368 -16.98 6.90 6.24
C ILE A 368 -17.11 8.12 7.15
N ARG A 369 -18.19 8.14 7.94
CA ARG A 369 -18.48 9.18 8.93
C ARG A 369 -17.29 9.35 9.90
N PRO A 370 -16.91 10.58 10.28
CA PRO A 370 -15.77 10.82 11.18
C PRO A 370 -15.76 9.96 12.45
N ALA A 371 -16.93 9.80 13.10
CA ALA A 371 -17.08 9.00 14.32
C ALA A 371 -16.74 7.50 14.17
N VAL A 372 -16.73 6.96 12.94
CA VAL A 372 -16.43 5.55 12.66
C VAL A 372 -15.07 5.39 11.97
N ARG A 373 -14.48 6.47 11.47
CA ARG A 373 -13.26 6.42 10.65
C ARG A 373 -12.05 5.84 11.39
N VAL A 374 -11.91 6.14 12.68
CA VAL A 374 -10.84 5.54 13.51
C VAL A 374 -10.99 4.03 13.61
N ARG A 375 -12.21 3.52 13.86
CA ARG A 375 -12.49 2.08 13.87
C ARG A 375 -12.20 1.44 12.51
N PHE A 376 -12.47 2.15 11.42
CA PHE A 376 -12.12 1.70 10.07
C PHE A 376 -10.60 1.54 9.90
N HIS A 377 -9.81 2.56 10.21
CA HIS A 377 -8.34 2.46 10.14
C HIS A 377 -7.80 1.36 11.05
N GLN A 378 -8.36 1.23 12.25
CA GLN A 378 -7.98 0.17 13.19
C GLN A 378 -8.27 -1.22 12.61
N ALA A 379 -9.42 -1.41 11.95
CA ALA A 379 -9.75 -2.66 11.29
C ALA A 379 -8.83 -2.96 10.09
N MET A 380 -8.44 -1.96 9.31
CA MET A 380 -7.46 -2.11 8.25
C MET A 380 -6.13 -2.65 8.79
N LEU A 381 -5.66 -2.12 9.92
CA LEU A 381 -4.42 -2.58 10.56
C LEU A 381 -4.55 -3.96 11.21
N ARG A 382 -5.58 -4.15 12.05
CA ARG A 382 -5.72 -5.31 12.94
C ARG A 382 -5.78 -6.63 12.18
N HIS A 383 -6.38 -6.62 10.99
CA HIS A 383 -6.55 -7.85 10.24
C HIS A 383 -5.35 -8.16 9.34
N GLY A 384 -4.38 -7.25 9.17
CA GLY A 384 -3.23 -7.37 8.25
C GLY A 384 -3.59 -6.99 6.80
N ARG A 385 -2.65 -7.15 5.86
CA ARG A 385 -2.87 -6.71 4.47
C ARG A 385 -4.05 -7.33 3.76
N MET A 386 -4.76 -6.58 2.94
CA MET A 386 -5.93 -7.07 2.21
C MET A 386 -6.04 -6.43 0.83
N ARG A 387 -6.82 -7.05 -0.04
CA ARG A 387 -7.13 -6.54 -1.38
C ARG A 387 -8.21 -5.46 -1.34
N THR A 388 -8.35 -4.67 -2.40
CA THR A 388 -9.27 -3.52 -2.41
C THR A 388 -10.74 -3.89 -2.28
N GLU A 389 -11.15 -5.11 -2.62
CA GLU A 389 -12.51 -5.60 -2.40
C GLU A 389 -12.90 -5.58 -0.91
N ALA A 390 -11.94 -5.82 -0.02
CA ALA A 390 -12.17 -5.80 1.43
C ALA A 390 -12.37 -4.38 1.97
N TYR A 391 -11.84 -3.34 1.30
CA TYR A 391 -12.06 -1.96 1.72
C TYR A 391 -13.54 -1.58 1.59
N GLY A 392 -14.19 -1.99 0.50
CA GLY A 392 -15.62 -1.73 0.27
C GLY A 392 -16.53 -2.46 1.26
N ASP A 393 -16.11 -3.62 1.74
CA ASP A 393 -16.84 -4.47 2.71
C ASP A 393 -16.38 -4.27 4.16
N TRP A 394 -15.89 -3.06 4.47
CA TRP A 394 -15.29 -2.73 5.76
C TRP A 394 -16.20 -2.94 6.97
N LYS A 395 -17.52 -2.89 6.78
CA LYS A 395 -18.48 -3.13 7.86
C LYS A 395 -18.33 -4.53 8.44
N ARG A 396 -17.90 -5.50 7.66
CA ARG A 396 -17.63 -6.86 8.13
C ARG A 396 -16.24 -7.03 8.76
N LEU A 397 -15.49 -5.94 8.92
CA LEU A 397 -14.17 -5.92 9.57
C LEU A 397 -14.20 -5.24 10.95
N ILE A 398 -15.27 -4.50 11.27
CA ILE A 398 -15.43 -3.64 12.45
C ILE A 398 -16.30 -4.26 13.53
#